data_AF-A0A5M8PUF0-F1
#
_entry.id   AF-A0A5M8PUF0-F1
#
_cell.length_a   1.000
_cell.length_b   1.000
_cell.length_c   1.000
_cell.angle_alpha   90.00
_cell.angle_beta   90.00
_cell.angle_gamma   90.00
#
_symmetry.space_group_name_H-M   'P 1'
#
loop_
_entity.id
_entity.type
_entity.pdbx_description
1 polymer ?
#
loop_
_entity_poly.entity_id
_entity_poly.type
_entity_poly.pdbx_seq_one_letter_code
_entity_poly.pdbx_strand_id
1 'polypeptide(L)'
;MVVPSYGGPDIQSAHNSPSPSDPSSEEGRQKPKRKRTTIPEGLTAGERDQFIVALRKFERNVRFDQIRYFNKSHGGEEIIQAFGEVDKDSATYHLADKKYRSHVCCWKSLALKAMKQHVIDELDLDEAAGGLHWSSTSSDHLKKFFKKRFSFRVIKNIFRWIEGQVDWDKCVVAVKRFLRVVYINLAVHMKRHLDYLKAPTNYEDNWDSVLNFYSTMADLPRFGSLTPESFIRLSLSKVIRPTKKSAALSPADNAKYIDVSDSE
;
A
#
# COMPACT_ATOMS: atom_id res chain seq x y z
N MET A 1 9.01 8.46 -64.78
CA MET A 1 9.09 8.44 -63.30
C MET A 1 7.69 8.69 -62.77
N VAL A 2 7.14 7.70 -62.08
CA VAL A 2 5.72 7.63 -61.71
C VAL A 2 5.52 8.33 -60.37
N VAL A 3 4.61 9.30 -60.35
CA VAL A 3 4.17 10.06 -59.16
C VAL A 3 3.02 9.29 -58.51
N PRO A 4 2.98 9.07 -57.18
CA PRO A 4 1.76 8.62 -56.51
C PRO A 4 0.86 9.79 -56.16
N SER A 5 -0.36 9.73 -56.68
CA SER A 5 -1.47 10.65 -56.46
C SER A 5 -2.04 10.52 -55.04
N TYR A 6 -2.38 11.67 -54.46
CA TYR A 6 -3.24 11.81 -53.29
C TYR A 6 -4.65 11.28 -53.61
N GLY A 7 -5.27 10.61 -52.64
CA GLY A 7 -6.64 10.11 -52.74
C GLY A 7 -7.28 9.92 -51.36
N GLY A 8 -8.08 10.90 -50.97
CA GLY A 8 -9.17 10.83 -50.00
C GLY A 8 -10.10 12.03 -50.28
N PRO A 9 -11.32 12.12 -49.71
CA PRO A 9 -12.07 11.18 -48.88
C PRO A 9 -13.46 10.84 -49.49
N ASP A 10 -14.04 9.70 -49.11
CA ASP A 10 -15.48 9.46 -49.27
C ASP A 10 -16.15 9.49 -47.88
N ILE A 11 -16.85 10.58 -47.63
CA ILE A 11 -17.78 10.77 -46.52
C ILE A 11 -19.17 10.48 -47.09
N GLN A 12 -19.80 9.39 -46.65
CA GLN A 12 -21.24 9.21 -46.81
C GLN A 12 -21.93 9.14 -45.45
N SER A 13 -23.02 9.90 -45.41
CA SER A 13 -23.86 10.28 -44.30
C SER A 13 -24.72 9.16 -43.70
N ALA A 14 -25.22 9.51 -42.52
CA ALA A 14 -26.61 9.36 -42.06
C ALA A 14 -26.96 8.17 -41.15
N HIS A 15 -27.31 8.58 -39.92
CA HIS A 15 -28.45 8.16 -39.13
C HIS A 15 -28.56 6.68 -38.74
N ASN A 16 -28.23 6.40 -37.47
CA ASN A 16 -29.21 5.90 -36.51
C ASN A 16 -28.68 6.11 -35.08
N SER A 17 -29.29 7.06 -34.38
CA SER A 17 -29.13 7.25 -32.94
C SER A 17 -30.10 6.31 -32.22
N PRO A 18 -29.63 5.43 -31.32
CA PRO A 18 -30.46 4.92 -30.25
C PRO A 18 -30.30 5.85 -29.04
N SER A 19 -31.41 6.41 -28.57
CA SER A 19 -31.51 7.09 -27.28
C SER A 19 -30.92 6.23 -26.15
N PRO A 20 -30.11 6.79 -25.24
CA PRO A 20 -29.75 6.11 -24.02
C PRO A 20 -30.90 6.25 -23.02
N SER A 21 -31.68 5.19 -22.89
CA SER A 21 -32.56 4.96 -21.75
C SER A 21 -31.71 4.81 -20.48
N ASP A 22 -32.13 5.46 -19.41
CA ASP A 22 -31.57 5.36 -18.06
C ASP A 22 -31.24 3.92 -17.62
N PRO A 23 -30.16 3.74 -16.85
CA PRO A 23 -30.16 2.77 -15.77
C PRO A 23 -29.87 3.47 -14.45
N SER A 24 -30.92 4.00 -13.83
CA SER A 24 -31.00 4.14 -12.38
C SER A 24 -31.22 2.74 -11.78
N SER A 25 -30.14 1.97 -11.67
CA SER A 25 -30.09 0.76 -10.85
C SER A 25 -28.94 0.88 -9.86
N GLU A 26 -29.24 1.47 -8.71
CA GLU A 26 -28.50 1.24 -7.47
C GLU A 26 -28.69 -0.24 -7.06
N GLU A 27 -28.08 -1.16 -7.80
CA GLU A 27 -27.90 -2.52 -7.33
C GLU A 27 -26.90 -2.49 -6.19
N GLY A 28 -27.43 -2.76 -5.00
CA GLY A 28 -26.74 -2.73 -3.73
C GLY A 28 -25.38 -3.40 -3.82
N ARG A 29 -24.32 -2.58 -3.76
CA ARG A 29 -22.97 -3.03 -3.42
C ARG A 29 -23.06 -3.74 -2.06
N GLN A 30 -23.23 -5.05 -2.10
CA GLN A 30 -23.12 -5.91 -0.92
C GLN A 30 -21.75 -5.64 -0.32
N LYS A 31 -21.74 -4.95 0.82
CA LYS A 31 -20.52 -4.74 1.60
C LYS A 31 -19.91 -6.12 1.82
N PRO A 32 -18.62 -6.34 1.51
CA PRO A 32 -18.00 -7.65 1.64
C PRO A 32 -18.22 -8.15 3.07
N LYS A 33 -18.92 -9.30 3.19
CA LYS A 33 -19.15 -9.96 4.48
C LYS A 33 -17.77 -10.17 5.12
N ARG A 34 -17.51 -9.48 6.24
CA ARG A 34 -16.30 -9.69 7.03
C ARG A 34 -16.25 -11.17 7.41
N LYS A 35 -15.28 -11.91 6.86
CA LYS A 35 -15.00 -13.28 7.27
C LYS A 35 -14.71 -13.25 8.77
N ARG A 36 -15.63 -13.79 9.59
CA ARG A 36 -15.38 -14.00 11.01
C ARG A 36 -14.15 -14.90 11.12
N THR A 37 -13.21 -14.52 11.98
CA THR A 37 -12.09 -15.41 12.30
C THR A 37 -12.67 -16.65 12.98
N THR A 38 -12.41 -17.83 12.42
CA THR A 38 -12.80 -19.11 13.02
C THR A 38 -11.98 -19.30 14.30
N ILE A 39 -12.66 -19.36 15.45
CA ILE A 39 -12.05 -19.71 16.73
C ILE A 39 -12.09 -21.24 16.84
N PRO A 40 -11.01 -21.90 17.30
CA PRO A 40 -11.02 -23.35 17.54
C PRO A 40 -12.20 -23.77 18.43
N GLU A 41 -12.87 -24.87 18.07
CA GLU A 41 -13.95 -25.44 18.88
C GLU A 41 -13.38 -26.06 20.17
N GLY A 42 -14.20 -26.14 21.23
CA GLY A 42 -13.80 -26.76 22.50
C GLY A 42 -13.11 -25.85 23.52
N LEU A 43 -12.76 -24.60 23.17
CA LEU A 43 -12.16 -23.66 24.12
C LEU A 43 -13.19 -23.11 25.12
N THR A 44 -12.81 -23.08 26.40
CA THR A 44 -13.53 -22.37 27.48
C THR A 44 -13.53 -20.85 27.23
N ALA A 45 -14.39 -20.09 27.91
CA ALA A 45 -14.46 -18.64 27.75
C ALA A 45 -13.11 -17.94 28.00
N GLY A 46 -12.38 -18.35 29.06
CA GLY A 46 -11.06 -17.81 29.38
C GLY A 46 -10.00 -18.11 28.32
N GLU A 47 -9.98 -19.33 27.78
CA GLU A 47 -9.05 -19.72 26.72
C GLU A 47 -9.36 -19.00 25.39
N ARG A 48 -10.63 -18.76 25.09
CA ARG A 48 -11.03 -17.94 23.93
C ARG A 48 -10.51 -16.52 24.03
N ASP A 49 -10.62 -15.90 25.21
CA ASP A 49 -10.12 -14.54 25.43
C ASP A 49 -8.60 -14.47 25.30
N GLN A 50 -7.89 -15.45 25.88
CA GLN A 50 -6.43 -15.57 25.73
C GLN A 50 -6.02 -15.77 24.26
N PHE A 51 -6.74 -16.62 23.52
CA PHE A 51 -6.51 -16.84 22.10
C PHE A 51 -6.74 -15.57 21.27
N ILE A 52 -7.78 -14.80 21.56
CA ILE A 52 -8.05 -13.52 20.88
C ILE A 52 -6.93 -12.50 21.18
N VAL A 53 -6.44 -12.44 22.40
CA VAL A 53 -5.31 -11.57 22.78
C VAL A 53 -4.04 -11.99 22.03
N ALA A 54 -3.72 -13.28 22.02
CA ALA A 54 -2.58 -13.84 21.29
C ALA A 54 -2.68 -13.55 19.79
N LEU A 55 -3.87 -13.74 19.19
CA LEU A 55 -4.10 -13.46 17.78
C LEU A 55 -3.94 -11.97 17.44
N ARG A 56 -4.40 -11.06 18.29
CA ARG A 56 -4.19 -9.62 18.08
C ARG A 56 -2.71 -9.26 18.17
N LYS A 57 -1.98 -9.84 19.12
CA LYS A 57 -0.53 -9.67 19.25
C LYS A 57 0.19 -10.19 18.00
N PHE A 58 -0.18 -11.38 17.52
CA PHE A 58 0.30 -11.96 16.28
C PHE A 58 0.07 -11.03 15.09
N GLU A 59 -1.19 -10.63 14.82
CA GLU A 59 -1.50 -9.76 13.68
C GLU A 59 -0.73 -8.44 13.71
N ARG A 60 -0.50 -7.92 14.92
CA ARG A 60 0.27 -6.70 15.13
C ARG A 60 1.74 -6.89 14.78
N ASN A 61 2.36 -7.95 15.27
CA ASN A 61 3.75 -8.25 14.97
C ASN A 61 3.93 -8.51 13.47
N VAL A 62 3.02 -9.26 12.86
CA VAL A 62 3.05 -9.54 11.41
C VAL A 62 2.98 -8.26 10.58
N ARG A 63 2.18 -7.27 11.00
CA ARG A 63 2.23 -5.94 10.36
C ARG A 63 3.59 -5.29 10.53
N PHE A 64 4.13 -5.28 11.74
CA PHE A 64 5.40 -4.65 12.01
C PHE A 64 6.56 -5.27 11.21
N ASP A 65 6.60 -6.60 11.14
CA ASP A 65 7.60 -7.33 10.36
C ASP A 65 7.48 -7.07 8.87
N GLN A 66 6.26 -6.90 8.36
CA GLN A 66 6.06 -6.57 6.97
C GLN A 66 6.68 -5.21 6.59
N ILE A 67 6.79 -4.26 7.53
CA ILE A 67 7.48 -2.96 7.32
C ILE A 67 8.98 -3.17 7.25
N ARG A 68 9.49 -4.10 8.04
CA ARG A 68 10.92 -4.34 8.14
C ARG A 68 11.42 -5.12 6.93
N TYR A 69 10.73 -6.21 6.61
CA TYR A 69 11.25 -7.23 5.72
C TYR A 69 10.55 -7.29 4.37
N PHE A 70 9.43 -6.60 4.20
CA PHE A 70 8.68 -6.54 2.94
C PHE A 70 8.66 -7.87 2.18
N ASN A 71 8.07 -8.92 2.78
CA ASN A 71 7.87 -10.26 2.20
C ASN A 71 8.91 -11.35 2.52
N LYS A 72 9.84 -11.18 3.47
CA LYS A 72 10.53 -12.36 4.04
C LYS A 72 9.57 -13.15 4.94
N SER A 73 9.60 -14.48 4.79
CA SER A 73 8.77 -15.38 5.57
C SER A 73 9.33 -15.56 6.99
N HIS A 74 9.01 -14.63 7.88
CA HIS A 74 9.22 -14.77 9.33
C HIS A 74 7.99 -15.33 10.05
N GLY A 75 7.01 -15.84 9.30
CA GLY A 75 5.74 -16.31 9.85
C GLY A 75 5.92 -17.37 10.94
N GLY A 76 6.85 -18.31 10.78
CA GLY A 76 7.10 -19.35 11.78
C GLY A 76 7.58 -18.80 13.13
N GLU A 77 8.51 -17.85 13.14
CA GLU A 77 9.04 -17.21 14.36
C GLU A 77 7.92 -16.46 15.10
N GLU A 78 7.09 -15.73 14.36
CA GLU A 78 5.97 -14.98 14.93
C GLU A 78 4.84 -15.86 15.45
N ILE A 79 4.58 -16.99 14.80
CA ILE A 79 3.61 -17.98 15.29
C ILE A 79 4.10 -18.53 16.64
N ILE A 80 5.39 -18.89 16.74
CA ILE A 80 5.96 -19.40 17.98
C ILE A 80 5.93 -18.33 19.09
N GLN A 81 6.26 -17.08 18.76
CA GLN A 81 6.23 -15.99 19.75
C GLN A 81 4.82 -15.65 20.24
N ALA A 82 3.79 -15.85 19.41
CA ALA A 82 2.41 -15.53 19.74
C ALA A 82 1.67 -16.67 20.45
N PHE A 83 1.93 -17.92 20.04
CA PHE A 83 1.17 -19.10 20.47
C PHE A 83 2.00 -20.10 21.30
N GLY A 84 3.30 -19.85 21.51
CA GLY A 84 4.22 -20.75 22.21
C GLY A 84 4.87 -21.77 21.27
N GLU A 85 5.53 -22.77 21.84
CA GLU A 85 6.02 -23.91 21.06
C GLU A 85 4.84 -24.71 20.51
N VAL A 86 4.44 -24.38 19.28
CA VAL A 86 3.40 -25.08 18.54
C VAL A 86 4.08 -26.00 17.54
N ASP A 87 3.69 -27.27 17.54
CA ASP A 87 4.11 -28.24 16.53
C ASP A 87 3.77 -27.71 15.12
N LYS A 88 4.75 -27.74 14.20
CA LYS A 88 4.63 -27.23 12.84
C LYS A 88 3.61 -28.02 12.01
N ASP A 89 3.37 -29.28 12.38
CA ASP A 89 2.39 -30.15 11.73
C ASP A 89 1.00 -30.03 12.37
N SER A 90 0.84 -29.22 13.41
CA SER A 90 -0.45 -29.00 14.06
C SER A 90 -1.40 -28.15 13.22
N ALA A 91 -2.71 -28.39 13.41
CA ALA A 91 -3.76 -27.59 12.80
C ALA A 91 -3.65 -26.09 13.15
N THR A 92 -3.21 -25.77 14.38
CA THR A 92 -3.02 -24.40 14.86
C THR A 92 -1.92 -23.68 14.09
N TYR A 93 -0.76 -24.34 13.90
CA TYR A 93 0.35 -23.76 13.14
C TYR A 93 -0.05 -23.50 11.69
N HIS A 94 -0.63 -24.49 11.01
CA HIS A 94 -1.08 -24.35 9.63
C HIS A 94 -2.14 -23.24 9.46
N LEU A 95 -3.07 -23.10 10.41
CA LEU A 95 -4.06 -22.02 10.39
C LEU A 95 -3.41 -20.65 10.55
N ALA A 96 -2.49 -20.49 11.51
CA ALA A 96 -1.80 -19.23 11.76
C ALA A 96 -0.88 -18.83 10.59
N ASP A 97 -0.15 -19.79 10.02
CA ASP A 97 0.70 -19.59 8.86
C ASP A 97 -0.10 -19.26 7.59
N LYS A 98 -1.22 -19.95 7.36
CA LYS A 98 -2.16 -19.58 6.29
C LYS A 98 -2.67 -18.15 6.44
N LYS A 99 -2.97 -17.74 7.68
CA LYS A 99 -3.41 -16.36 7.98
C LYS A 99 -2.28 -15.35 7.76
N TYR A 100 -1.05 -15.66 8.19
CA TYR A 100 0.15 -14.86 7.93
C TYR A 100 0.31 -14.59 6.43
N ARG A 101 0.39 -15.66 5.63
CA ARG A 101 0.59 -15.57 4.17
C ARG A 101 -0.54 -14.80 3.49
N SER A 102 -1.78 -15.02 3.93
CA SER A 102 -2.94 -14.28 3.42
C SER A 102 -2.86 -12.78 3.72
N HIS A 103 -2.48 -12.39 4.94
CA HIS A 103 -2.33 -10.98 5.31
C HIS A 103 -1.21 -10.31 4.53
N VAL A 104 -0.02 -10.91 4.49
CA VAL A 104 1.14 -10.37 3.77
C VAL A 104 0.83 -10.17 2.29
N CYS A 105 0.22 -11.17 1.63
CA CYS A 105 -0.18 -11.08 0.23
C CYS A 105 -1.21 -9.96 0.01
N CYS A 106 -2.24 -9.89 0.87
CA CYS A 106 -3.27 -8.85 0.79
C CYS A 106 -2.67 -7.44 0.94
N TRP A 107 -1.80 -7.23 1.92
CA TRP A 107 -1.17 -5.93 2.16
C TRP A 107 -0.22 -5.52 1.06
N LYS A 108 0.58 -6.45 0.52
CA LYS A 108 1.43 -6.20 -0.65
C LYS A 108 0.58 -5.76 -1.83
N SER A 109 -0.50 -6.49 -2.15
CA SER A 109 -1.42 -6.14 -3.24
C SER A 109 -2.04 -4.75 -3.05
N LEU A 110 -2.54 -4.46 -1.85
CA LEU A 110 -3.15 -3.16 -1.52
C LEU A 110 -2.13 -2.01 -1.62
N ALA A 111 -0.91 -2.21 -1.11
CA ALA A 111 0.13 -1.19 -1.16
C ALA A 111 0.59 -0.91 -2.59
N LEU A 112 0.79 -1.94 -3.41
CA LEU A 112 1.16 -1.80 -4.81
C LEU A 112 0.04 -1.12 -5.63
N LYS A 113 -1.23 -1.47 -5.37
CA LYS A 113 -2.38 -0.80 -6.00
C LYS A 113 -2.45 0.68 -5.61
N ALA A 114 -2.29 0.99 -4.33
CA ALA A 114 -2.29 2.37 -3.85
C ALA A 114 -1.11 3.17 -4.42
N MET A 115 0.08 2.56 -4.52
CA MET A 115 1.24 3.19 -5.13
C MET A 115 1.04 3.44 -6.64
N LYS A 116 0.45 2.49 -7.37
CA LYS A 116 0.10 2.67 -8.78
C LYS A 116 -0.81 3.89 -8.98
N GLN A 117 -1.88 3.98 -8.19
CA GLN A 117 -2.79 5.12 -8.26
C GLN A 117 -2.08 6.43 -7.90
N HIS A 118 -1.32 6.44 -6.80
CA HIS A 118 -0.53 7.61 -6.40
C HIS A 118 0.37 8.11 -7.52
N VAL A 119 1.10 7.21 -8.19
CA VAL A 119 1.98 7.58 -9.31
C VAL A 119 1.19 8.15 -10.48
N ILE A 120 0.03 7.57 -10.84
CA ILE A 120 -0.83 8.13 -11.89
C ILE A 120 -1.25 9.56 -11.52
N ASP A 121 -1.80 9.76 -10.33
CA ASP A 121 -2.30 11.07 -9.87
C ASP A 121 -1.18 12.14 -9.89
N GLU A 122 0.04 11.78 -9.47
CA GLU A 122 1.18 12.70 -9.48
C GLU A 122 1.66 13.09 -10.89
N LEU A 123 1.58 12.15 -11.85
CA LEU A 123 1.96 12.41 -13.24
C LEU A 123 0.91 13.27 -13.94
N ASP A 124 -0.38 12.99 -13.71
CA ASP A 124 -1.49 13.78 -14.26
C ASP A 124 -1.41 15.23 -13.75
N LEU A 125 -1.06 15.43 -12.47
CA LEU A 125 -0.81 16.76 -11.91
C LEU A 125 0.42 17.45 -12.50
N ASP A 126 1.51 16.71 -12.76
CA ASP A 126 2.71 17.27 -13.42
C ASP A 126 2.39 17.68 -14.87
N GLU A 127 1.65 16.85 -15.62
CA GLU A 127 1.21 17.13 -16.98
C GLU A 127 0.29 18.36 -17.04
N ALA A 128 -0.73 18.42 -16.19
CA ALA A 128 -1.65 19.56 -16.13
C ALA A 128 -0.95 20.87 -15.76
N ALA A 129 0.16 20.80 -15.02
CA ALA A 129 0.98 21.96 -14.66
C ALA A 129 2.02 22.34 -15.74
N GLY A 130 2.05 21.65 -16.90
CA GLY A 130 3.06 21.86 -17.93
C GLY A 130 4.46 21.37 -17.53
N GLY A 131 4.54 20.45 -16.57
CA GLY A 131 5.76 19.78 -16.16
C GLY A 131 6.33 18.88 -17.25
N LEU A 132 7.54 18.37 -17.01
CA LEU A 132 8.26 17.50 -17.95
C LEU A 132 8.57 16.11 -17.35
N HIS A 133 8.14 15.85 -16.11
CA HIS A 133 8.45 14.58 -15.44
C HIS A 133 7.49 13.47 -15.86
N TRP A 134 6.26 13.80 -16.25
CA TRP A 134 5.29 12.84 -16.79
C TRP A 134 5.83 12.08 -18.02
N SER A 135 6.56 12.77 -18.90
CA SER A 135 7.20 12.20 -20.09
C SER A 135 8.64 11.72 -19.86
N SER A 136 9.25 12.01 -18.70
CA SER A 136 10.63 11.65 -18.41
C SER A 136 10.83 10.14 -18.26
N THR A 137 11.88 9.61 -18.90
CA THR A 137 12.33 8.22 -18.79
C THR A 137 13.56 8.06 -17.89
N SER A 138 14.27 9.16 -17.61
CA SER A 138 15.46 9.19 -16.77
C SER A 138 15.15 8.82 -15.32
N SER A 139 15.80 7.76 -14.81
CA SER A 139 15.65 7.31 -13.42
C SER A 139 15.96 8.43 -12.43
N ASP A 140 17.01 9.21 -12.67
CA ASP A 140 17.45 10.23 -11.73
C ASP A 140 16.52 11.44 -11.71
N HIS A 141 15.93 11.81 -12.85
CA HIS A 141 14.89 12.83 -12.91
C HIS A 141 13.64 12.38 -12.16
N LEU A 142 13.20 11.14 -12.36
CA LEU A 142 12.06 10.58 -11.65
C LEU A 142 12.32 10.46 -10.14
N LYS A 143 13.53 10.06 -9.72
CA LYS A 143 13.92 10.05 -8.31
C LYS A 143 13.84 11.44 -7.69
N LYS A 144 14.34 12.48 -8.38
CA LYS A 144 14.25 13.87 -7.93
C LYS A 144 12.81 14.34 -7.84
N PHE A 145 11.97 13.99 -8.82
CA PHE A 145 10.54 14.29 -8.84
C PHE A 145 9.82 13.68 -7.62
N PHE A 146 9.88 12.36 -7.47
CA PHE A 146 9.20 11.69 -6.35
C PHE A 146 9.80 12.05 -4.99
N LYS A 147 11.10 12.38 -4.91
CA LYS A 147 11.69 12.89 -3.66
C LYS A 147 10.96 14.15 -3.15
N LYS A 148 10.54 15.05 -4.03
CA LYS A 148 9.79 16.27 -3.67
C LYS A 148 8.34 15.99 -3.24
N ARG A 149 7.76 14.87 -3.68
CA ARG A 149 6.37 14.46 -3.36
C ARG A 149 6.27 13.53 -2.15
N PHE A 150 7.41 13.06 -1.65
CA PHE A 150 7.44 12.24 -0.45
C PHE A 150 6.91 12.99 0.78
N SER A 151 5.94 12.39 1.46
CA SER A 151 5.53 12.78 2.81
C SER A 151 5.13 11.55 3.62
N PHE A 152 5.16 11.65 4.95
CA PHE A 152 4.65 10.57 5.81
C PHE A 152 3.15 10.34 5.65
N ARG A 153 2.39 11.37 5.25
CA ARG A 153 0.96 11.21 4.91
C ARG A 153 0.79 10.28 3.71
N VAL A 154 1.61 10.47 2.67
CA VAL A 154 1.62 9.58 1.49
C VAL A 154 2.03 8.16 1.87
N ILE A 155 3.06 7.99 2.71
CA ILE A 155 3.45 6.66 3.23
C ILE A 155 2.29 5.98 3.98
N LYS A 156 1.59 6.70 4.86
CA LYS A 156 0.41 6.17 5.58
C LYS A 156 -0.71 5.79 4.63
N ASN A 157 -0.89 6.51 3.51
CA ASN A 157 -1.90 6.18 2.51
C ASN A 157 -1.54 4.93 1.71
N ILE A 158 -0.30 4.84 1.20
CA ILE A 158 0.19 3.70 0.41
C ILE A 158 0.26 2.45 1.28
N PHE A 159 0.89 2.56 2.45
CA PHE A 159 1.09 1.45 3.38
C PHE A 159 0.10 1.53 4.54
N ARG A 160 -1.19 1.61 4.21
CA ARG A 160 -2.29 1.82 5.17
C ARG A 160 -2.36 0.78 6.29
N TRP A 161 -1.86 -0.42 6.01
CA TRP A 161 -1.76 -1.50 7.01
C TRP A 161 -0.77 -1.19 8.15
N ILE A 162 0.13 -0.21 7.99
CA ILE A 162 1.07 0.26 9.03
C ILE A 162 0.38 1.19 10.04
N GLU A 163 -0.81 1.70 9.73
CA GLU A 163 -1.49 2.65 10.60
C GLU A 163 -1.66 2.09 12.03
N GLY A 164 -1.30 2.91 13.02
CA GLY A 164 -1.32 2.53 14.44
C GLY A 164 -0.21 1.58 14.89
N GLN A 165 0.76 1.22 14.04
CA GLN A 165 1.87 0.35 14.41
C GLN A 165 3.11 1.10 14.89
N VAL A 166 3.48 2.17 14.17
CA VAL A 166 4.74 2.89 14.35
C VAL A 166 4.49 4.35 14.76
N ASP A 167 5.23 4.81 15.76
CA ASP A 167 5.27 6.21 16.17
C ASP A 167 6.29 6.94 15.29
N TRP A 168 5.81 7.44 14.15
CA TRP A 168 6.67 8.05 13.14
C TRP A 168 7.42 9.28 13.63
N ASP A 169 6.87 10.01 14.59
CA ASP A 169 7.49 11.23 15.10
C ASP A 169 8.73 10.87 15.91
N LYS A 170 8.64 9.78 16.70
CA LYS A 170 9.75 9.26 17.53
C LYS A 170 10.71 8.30 16.83
N CYS A 171 10.38 7.82 15.63
CA CYS A 171 11.28 6.97 14.87
C CYS A 171 12.62 7.65 14.57
N VAL A 172 13.70 6.87 14.68
CA VAL A 172 15.05 7.33 14.36
C VAL A 172 15.13 7.78 12.89
N VAL A 173 16.02 8.75 12.62
CA VAL A 173 16.21 9.34 11.28
C VAL A 173 16.48 8.27 10.21
N ALA A 174 17.20 7.21 10.57
CA ALA A 174 17.50 6.10 9.66
C ALA A 174 16.23 5.40 9.12
N VAL A 175 15.21 5.20 9.95
CA VAL A 175 13.92 4.62 9.52
C VAL A 175 13.17 5.57 8.59
N LYS A 176 13.19 6.87 8.89
CA LYS A 176 12.58 7.90 8.02
C LYS A 176 13.24 7.91 6.65
N ARG A 177 14.58 7.80 6.62
CA ARG A 177 15.38 7.70 5.39
C ARG A 177 15.07 6.41 4.62
N PHE A 178 14.96 5.28 5.31
CA PHE A 178 14.60 3.99 4.71
C PHE A 178 13.27 4.07 3.96
N LEU A 179 12.20 4.56 4.61
CA LEU A 179 10.88 4.68 3.98
C LEU A 179 10.86 5.65 2.81
N ARG A 180 11.61 6.74 2.90
CA ARG A 180 11.80 7.67 1.77
C ARG A 180 12.43 6.96 0.58
N VAL A 181 13.47 6.15 0.79
CA VAL A 181 14.13 5.40 -0.28
C VAL A 181 13.21 4.32 -0.86
N VAL A 182 12.48 3.59 -0.01
CA VAL A 182 11.46 2.61 -0.43
C VAL A 182 10.44 3.28 -1.35
N TYR A 183 9.85 4.39 -0.90
CA TYR A 183 8.85 5.12 -1.67
C TYR A 183 9.39 5.61 -3.02
N ILE A 184 10.54 6.30 -3.02
CA ILE A 184 11.09 6.87 -4.24
C ILE A 184 11.35 5.79 -5.29
N ASN A 185 12.02 4.70 -4.91
CA ASN A 185 12.37 3.66 -5.89
C ASN A 185 11.14 2.87 -6.33
N LEU A 186 10.20 2.56 -5.42
CA LEU A 186 8.96 1.89 -5.81
C LEU A 186 8.13 2.76 -6.77
N ALA A 187 8.11 4.08 -6.58
CA ALA A 187 7.39 5.01 -7.46
C ALA A 187 8.03 5.05 -8.85
N VAL A 188 9.37 5.05 -8.92
CA VAL A 188 10.11 5.00 -10.18
C VAL A 188 9.83 3.70 -10.94
N HIS A 189 9.94 2.53 -10.29
CA HIS A 189 9.60 1.25 -10.92
C HIS A 189 8.14 1.23 -11.39
N MET A 190 7.22 1.77 -10.58
CA MET A 190 5.81 1.85 -10.94
C MET A 190 5.58 2.75 -12.16
N LYS A 191 6.21 3.93 -12.23
CA LYS A 191 6.15 4.84 -13.38
C LYS A 191 6.63 4.14 -14.64
N ARG A 192 7.81 3.53 -14.59
CA ARG A 192 8.40 2.83 -15.74
C ARG A 192 7.57 1.64 -16.18
N HIS A 193 6.92 0.95 -15.24
CA HIS A 193 5.94 -0.08 -15.57
C HIS A 193 4.72 0.49 -16.30
N LEU A 194 4.21 1.66 -15.90
CA LEU A 194 3.14 2.34 -16.63
C LEU A 194 3.59 2.74 -18.05
N ASP A 195 4.84 3.19 -18.22
CA ASP A 195 5.40 3.46 -19.55
C ASP A 195 5.54 2.19 -20.39
N TYR A 196 6.00 1.09 -19.79
CA TYR A 196 6.07 -0.23 -20.43
C TYR A 196 4.71 -0.67 -20.96
N LEU A 197 3.62 -0.45 -20.21
CA LEU A 197 2.27 -0.76 -20.68
C LEU A 197 1.84 0.08 -21.91
N LYS A 198 2.38 1.28 -22.07
CA LYS A 198 2.11 2.15 -23.23
C LYS A 198 2.99 1.80 -24.43
N ALA A 199 4.26 1.46 -24.20
CA ALA A 199 5.23 1.15 -25.25
C ALA A 199 6.25 0.08 -24.79
N PRO A 200 5.88 -1.22 -24.84
CA PRO A 200 6.70 -2.30 -24.26
C PRO A 200 8.12 -2.40 -24.82
N THR A 201 8.33 -2.01 -26.08
CA THR A 201 9.64 -2.09 -26.76
C THR A 201 10.69 -1.15 -26.20
N ASN A 202 10.29 -0.15 -25.42
CA ASN A 202 11.17 0.95 -25.00
C ASN A 202 11.54 0.88 -23.50
N TYR A 203 11.01 -0.09 -22.75
CA TYR A 203 11.17 -0.17 -21.30
C TYR A 203 11.35 -1.62 -20.83
N GLU A 204 12.14 -1.82 -19.78
CA GLU A 204 12.45 -3.16 -19.23
C GLU A 204 11.66 -3.48 -17.95
N ASP A 205 11.11 -2.46 -17.28
CA ASP A 205 10.43 -2.60 -15.98
C ASP A 205 9.00 -3.16 -16.16
N ASN A 206 8.89 -4.47 -16.37
CA ASN A 206 7.63 -5.18 -16.31
C ASN A 206 7.08 -5.31 -14.86
N TRP A 207 5.90 -5.92 -14.69
CA TRP A 207 5.30 -6.05 -13.35
C TRP A 207 6.17 -6.89 -12.40
N ASP A 208 6.89 -7.88 -12.91
CA ASP A 208 7.79 -8.72 -12.11
C ASP A 208 8.94 -7.91 -11.53
N SER A 209 9.43 -6.90 -12.25
CA SER A 209 10.44 -5.96 -11.75
C SER A 209 9.93 -5.16 -10.54
N VAL A 210 8.67 -4.70 -10.59
CA VAL A 210 8.01 -4.03 -9.45
C VAL A 210 7.88 -4.98 -8.25
N LEU A 211 7.44 -6.22 -8.50
CA LEU A 211 7.28 -7.23 -7.45
C LEU A 211 8.60 -7.66 -6.83
N ASN A 212 9.65 -7.79 -7.64
CA ASN A 212 10.99 -8.14 -7.21
C ASN A 212 11.59 -7.03 -6.35
N PHE A 213 11.51 -5.77 -6.79
CA PHE A 213 11.95 -4.63 -5.99
C PHE A 213 11.21 -4.58 -4.65
N TYR A 214 9.88 -4.68 -4.65
CA TYR A 214 9.09 -4.68 -3.41
C TYR A 214 9.56 -5.76 -2.44
N SER A 215 9.92 -6.95 -2.94
CA SER A 215 10.26 -8.11 -2.10
C SER A 215 11.71 -8.10 -1.60
N THR A 216 12.58 -7.27 -2.18
CA THR A 216 14.03 -7.27 -1.90
C THR A 216 14.53 -5.94 -1.33
N MET A 217 13.73 -4.87 -1.36
CA MET A 217 14.17 -3.53 -0.95
C MET A 217 14.58 -3.42 0.53
N ALA A 218 14.07 -4.31 1.39
CA ALA A 218 14.49 -4.43 2.78
C ALA A 218 15.94 -4.95 2.94
N ASP A 219 16.43 -5.70 1.96
CA ASP A 219 17.72 -6.41 2.01
C ASP A 219 18.88 -5.61 1.44
N LEU A 220 18.62 -4.38 0.98
CA LEU A 220 19.68 -3.53 0.45
C LEU A 220 20.74 -3.30 1.55
N PRO A 221 22.04 -3.54 1.28
CA PRO A 221 23.11 -3.50 2.29
C PRO A 221 23.14 -2.21 3.12
N ARG A 222 22.75 -1.08 2.50
CA ARG A 222 22.63 0.24 3.16
C ARG A 222 21.64 0.29 4.33
N PHE A 223 20.77 -0.71 4.48
CA PHE A 223 19.77 -0.83 5.53
C PHE A 223 20.05 -1.99 6.49
N GLY A 224 21.17 -2.70 6.34
CA GLY A 224 21.51 -3.84 7.19
C GLY A 224 21.69 -3.50 8.68
N SER A 225 21.87 -2.21 9.00
CA SER A 225 21.96 -1.70 10.38
C SER A 225 20.60 -1.46 11.04
N LEU A 226 19.48 -1.57 10.31
CA LEU A 226 18.15 -1.35 10.88
C LEU A 226 17.67 -2.59 11.64
N THR A 227 17.65 -2.46 12.97
CA THR A 227 17.11 -3.47 13.89
C THR A 227 15.63 -3.20 14.21
N PRO A 228 14.88 -4.17 14.79
CA PRO A 228 13.51 -3.94 15.25
C PRO A 228 13.35 -2.71 16.14
N GLU A 229 14.34 -2.47 17.00
CA GLU A 229 14.34 -1.39 17.98
C GLU A 229 14.46 -0.01 17.32
N SER A 230 14.93 0.04 16.07
CA SER A 230 14.96 1.28 15.27
C SER A 230 13.54 1.76 14.93
N PHE A 231 12.57 0.85 14.86
CA PHE A 231 11.17 1.16 14.58
C PHE A 231 10.40 1.29 15.90
N ILE A 232 10.13 2.52 16.33
CA ILE A 232 9.44 2.78 17.61
C ILE A 232 7.97 2.33 17.50
N ARG A 233 7.64 1.22 18.15
CA ARG A 233 6.27 0.71 18.25
C ARG A 233 5.40 1.68 19.05
N LEU A 234 4.20 1.99 18.56
CA LEU A 234 3.22 2.74 19.35
C LEU A 234 2.82 1.93 20.60
N SER A 235 2.86 2.50 21.80
CA SER A 235 2.37 1.77 22.97
C SER A 235 0.86 1.56 22.86
N LEU A 236 0.39 0.31 23.06
CA LEU A 236 -1.04 -0.03 23.08
C LEU A 236 -1.72 0.37 24.39
N SER A 237 -1.02 1.02 25.33
CA SER A 237 -1.64 1.49 26.58
C SER A 237 -2.82 2.45 26.34
N LYS A 238 -2.97 3.00 25.13
CA LYS A 238 -4.22 3.59 24.66
C LYS A 238 -5.08 2.51 24.02
N VAL A 239 -5.76 1.71 24.85
CA VAL A 239 -6.94 0.96 24.44
C VAL A 239 -7.92 1.99 23.86
N ILE A 240 -8.01 2.08 22.53
CA ILE A 240 -9.12 2.76 21.88
C ILE A 240 -10.33 1.90 22.22
N ARG A 241 -11.02 2.25 23.32
CA ARG A 241 -12.31 1.67 23.65
C ARG A 241 -13.18 1.84 22.41
N PRO A 242 -13.85 0.79 21.92
CA PRO A 242 -14.86 0.97 20.90
C PRO A 242 -15.91 1.91 21.49
N THR A 243 -15.92 3.16 21.05
CA THR A 243 -16.97 4.12 21.38
C THR A 243 -18.26 3.50 20.89
N LYS A 244 -19.09 3.05 21.84
CA LYS A 244 -20.51 2.80 21.60
C LYS A 244 -21.05 4.02 20.85
N LYS A 245 -21.74 3.76 19.74
CA LYS A 245 -22.51 4.76 18.99
C LYS A 245 -23.19 5.72 19.97
N SER A 246 -22.73 6.96 19.99
CA SER A 246 -23.56 8.09 20.38
C SER A 246 -23.92 8.79 19.10
N ALA A 247 -25.19 8.67 18.72
CA ALA A 247 -25.80 9.52 17.72
C ALA A 247 -25.92 10.93 18.31
N ALA A 248 -25.37 11.93 17.63
CA ALA A 248 -25.91 13.30 17.51
C ALA A 248 -24.94 14.15 16.69
N LEU A 249 -25.51 14.87 15.72
CA LEU A 249 -24.84 15.83 14.84
C LEU A 249 -24.29 17.05 15.61
N SER A 250 -23.21 17.65 15.12
CA SER A 250 -23.21 19.05 14.67
C SER A 250 -21.95 19.36 13.83
N PRO A 251 -22.09 20.05 12.67
CA PRO A 251 -21.00 20.47 11.81
C PRO A 251 -20.57 21.92 12.12
N ALA A 252 -19.43 22.09 12.80
CA ALA A 252 -18.66 23.33 12.80
C ALA A 252 -17.28 23.03 13.40
N ASP A 253 -16.25 23.00 12.56
CA ASP A 253 -15.20 24.02 12.68
C ASP A 253 -14.15 23.84 11.59
N ASN A 254 -14.11 24.89 10.77
CA ASN A 254 -13.18 25.13 9.70
C ASN A 254 -11.76 25.36 10.23
N ALA A 255 -10.81 24.94 9.41
CA ALA A 255 -9.58 25.65 9.07
C ALA A 255 -8.80 26.33 10.20
N LYS A 256 -7.62 25.76 10.50
CA LYS A 256 -6.38 26.51 10.74
C LYS A 256 -5.21 25.53 10.68
N TYR A 257 -4.56 25.44 9.52
CA TYR A 257 -3.15 25.05 9.51
C TYR A 257 -2.37 26.26 9.02
N ILE A 258 -1.55 26.74 9.94
CA ILE A 258 -0.66 27.87 9.83
C ILE A 258 0.49 27.45 8.91
N ASP A 259 0.73 28.28 7.91
CA ASP A 259 1.93 28.36 7.10
C ASP A 259 3.11 28.74 8.01
N VAL A 260 4.17 27.95 7.98
CA VAL A 260 5.49 28.37 8.48
C VAL A 260 6.48 28.05 7.38
N SER A 261 6.70 29.09 6.59
CA SER A 261 7.89 29.33 5.78
C SER A 261 9.12 29.53 6.68
N ASP A 262 10.29 29.22 6.13
CA ASP A 262 11.67 29.53 6.58
C ASP A 262 12.22 28.68 7.75
N SER A 263 13.49 28.21 7.77
CA SER A 263 14.71 28.62 7.07
C SER A 263 15.71 27.44 6.92
N GLU A 264 16.56 27.52 5.88
CA GLU A 264 17.82 26.79 5.58
C GLU A 264 17.80 25.31 5.13
#